data_AF-A0A254S061-F1
#
_entry.id   AF-A0A254S061-F1
#
_cell.length_a   1.000
_cell.length_b   1.000
_cell.length_c   1.000
_cell.angle_alpha   90.00
_cell.angle_beta   90.00
_cell.angle_gamma   90.00
#
_symmetry.space_group_name_H-M   'P 1'
#
loop_
_entity.id
_entity.type
_entity.pdbx_description
1 polymer ?
#
loop_
_entity_poly.entity_id
_entity_poly.type
_entity_poly.pdbx_seq_one_letter_code
_entity_poly.pdbx_strand_id
1 'polypeptide(L)'
;MLYTKTYKTVEEQADLLIRRGLVCNRDTLIERLNWINYYRLSGYLFPFRKPDSDDFVEGTNLDQVWERYCVVAFKTKYGDSEESLPLWMAIELMTFGSMLKFYEGMHKNLQNEISMAFSQQKGAFISWMKSLNVVRNICAHHERVWNRVLGVTPVLYPKNKSKKRLLKLLESYPNVPLCEMGFPEDWKKTPFFAEVA
;
A
#
# COMPACT_ATOMS: atom_id res chain seq x y z
N MET A 1 7.43 -15.92 11.34
CA MET A 1 8.71 -15.33 10.88
C MET A 1 8.82 -13.97 11.54
N LEU A 2 9.78 -13.77 12.45
CA LEU A 2 10.03 -12.45 13.03
C LEU A 2 10.66 -11.58 11.94
N TYR A 3 10.09 -10.40 11.68
CA TYR A 3 10.63 -9.46 10.71
C TYR A 3 11.87 -8.81 11.33
N THR A 4 13.06 -9.19 10.88
CA THR A 4 14.35 -8.79 11.48
C THR A 4 15.01 -7.61 10.76
N LYS A 5 14.41 -7.08 9.69
CA LYS A 5 15.02 -5.96 8.95
C LYS A 5 14.87 -4.65 9.73
N THR A 6 16.00 -4.03 10.03
CA THR A 6 16.07 -2.71 10.66
C THR A 6 15.52 -1.65 9.70
N TYR A 7 14.71 -0.73 10.24
CA TYR A 7 14.27 0.47 9.52
C TYR A 7 15.49 1.28 9.03
N LYS A 8 15.36 1.92 7.86
CA LYS A 8 16.36 2.82 7.28
C LYS A 8 15.69 4.14 6.91
N THR A 9 16.33 5.24 7.29
CA THR A 9 16.00 6.60 6.83
C THR A 9 16.22 6.75 5.32
N VAL A 10 15.71 7.84 4.74
CA VAL A 10 15.84 8.09 3.29
C VAL A 10 17.31 8.31 2.90
N GLU A 11 18.07 8.95 3.77
CA GLU A 11 19.49 9.20 3.63
C GLU A 11 20.28 7.89 3.65
N GLU A 12 19.99 7.00 4.60
CA GLU A 12 20.60 5.67 4.67
C GLU A 12 20.23 4.79 3.47
N GLN A 13 19.03 4.97 2.90
CA GLN A 13 18.61 4.31 1.67
C GLN A 13 19.40 4.82 0.47
N ALA A 14 19.64 6.14 0.36
CA ALA A 14 20.47 6.73 -0.68
C ALA A 14 21.92 6.21 -0.59
N ASP A 15 22.49 6.22 0.62
CA ASP A 15 23.85 5.74 0.87
C ASP A 15 24.00 4.25 0.55
N LEU A 16 22.96 3.44 0.80
CA LEU A 16 22.93 2.03 0.42
C LEU A 16 22.98 1.85 -1.10
N LEU A 17 22.21 2.62 -1.87
CA LEU A 17 22.17 2.52 -3.32
C LEU A 17 23.49 2.95 -3.96
N ILE A 18 24.09 4.05 -3.48
CA ILE A 18 25.40 4.51 -3.92
C ILE A 18 26.47 3.46 -3.62
N ARG A 19 26.46 2.89 -2.41
CA ARG A 19 27.40 1.83 -2.00
C ARG A 19 27.31 0.59 -2.89
N ARG A 20 26.12 0.26 -3.40
CA ARG A 20 25.87 -0.84 -4.34
C ARG A 20 26.33 -0.53 -5.77
N GLY A 21 26.89 0.65 -6.03
CA GLY A 21 27.43 1.04 -7.33
C GLY A 21 26.50 1.90 -8.18
N LEU A 22 25.45 2.50 -7.61
CA LEU A 22 24.59 3.44 -8.34
C LEU A 22 25.30 4.77 -8.51
N VAL A 23 25.58 5.15 -9.76
CA VAL A 23 26.21 6.43 -10.09
C VAL A 23 25.15 7.52 -10.09
N CYS A 24 25.24 8.47 -9.15
CA CYS A 24 24.32 9.61 -9.05
C CYS A 24 24.86 10.72 -8.14
N ASN A 25 24.26 11.90 -8.23
CA ASN A 25 24.36 12.91 -7.18
C ASN A 25 23.48 12.49 -5.98
N ARG A 26 24.07 12.52 -4.77
CA ARG A 26 23.41 12.07 -3.54
C ARG A 26 22.16 12.88 -3.20
N ASP A 27 22.23 14.20 -3.32
CA ASP A 27 21.12 15.09 -2.96
C ASP A 27 19.95 14.89 -3.93
N THR A 28 20.24 14.75 -5.22
CA THR A 28 19.25 14.39 -6.24
C THR A 28 18.61 13.03 -5.95
N LEU A 29 19.39 12.04 -5.51
CA LEU A 29 18.84 10.74 -5.13
C LEU A 29 17.93 10.84 -3.92
N ILE A 30 18.30 11.60 -2.88
CA ILE A 30 17.47 11.82 -1.70
C ILE A 30 16.15 12.51 -2.06
N GLU A 31 16.20 13.55 -2.89
CA GLU A 31 15.00 14.25 -3.38
C GLU A 31 14.07 13.27 -4.11
N ARG A 32 14.62 12.49 -5.04
CA ARG A 32 13.87 11.47 -5.79
C ARG A 32 13.29 10.39 -4.87
N LEU A 33 14.04 9.92 -3.88
CA LEU A 33 13.58 8.93 -2.90
C LEU A 33 12.47 9.47 -2.00
N ASN A 34 12.51 10.74 -1.60
CA ASN A 34 11.42 11.39 -0.89
C ASN A 34 10.15 11.46 -1.75
N TRP A 35 10.31 11.64 -3.06
CA TRP A 35 9.19 11.78 -3.99
C TRP A 35 8.50 10.44 -4.30
N ILE A 36 9.26 9.39 -4.60
CA ILE A 36 8.71 8.10 -5.07
C ILE A 36 8.83 6.95 -4.07
N ASN A 37 9.57 7.13 -2.98
CA ASN A 37 9.94 6.11 -2.00
C ASN A 37 10.94 5.07 -2.53
N TYR A 38 11.87 4.63 -1.66
CA TYR A 38 12.86 3.58 -1.97
C TYR A 38 12.27 2.28 -2.49
N TYR A 39 11.18 1.79 -1.90
CA TYR A 39 10.61 0.50 -2.31
C TYR A 39 10.12 0.54 -3.77
N ARG A 40 9.62 1.70 -4.22
CA ARG A 40 9.23 1.90 -5.62
C ARG A 40 10.44 1.95 -6.55
N LEU A 41 11.42 2.81 -6.24
CA LEU A 41 12.64 2.94 -7.05
C LEU A 41 13.38 1.60 -7.15
N SER A 42 13.40 0.81 -6.07
CA SER A 42 14.11 -0.46 -6.00
C SER A 42 13.63 -1.50 -7.01
N GLY A 43 12.37 -1.44 -7.45
CA GLY A 43 11.83 -2.31 -8.50
C GLY A 43 12.40 -1.99 -9.88
N TYR A 44 12.54 -0.70 -10.21
CA TYR A 44 13.14 -0.23 -11.46
C TYR A 44 14.66 -0.43 -11.52
N LEU A 45 15.30 -0.56 -10.35
CA LEU A 45 16.71 -0.87 -10.22
C LEU A 45 17.04 -2.37 -10.39
N PHE A 46 16.04 -3.25 -10.29
CA PHE A 46 16.25 -4.70 -10.35
C PHE A 46 16.92 -5.19 -11.65
N PRO A 47 16.53 -4.73 -12.86
CA PRO A 47 17.17 -5.14 -14.11
C PRO A 47 18.65 -4.72 -14.24
N PHE A 48 19.10 -3.77 -13.41
CA PHE A 48 20.47 -3.27 -13.42
C PHE A 48 21.37 -3.93 -12.38
N ARG A 49 20.86 -4.93 -11.65
CA ARG A 49 21.66 -5.70 -10.68
C ARG A 49 22.48 -6.77 -11.40
N LYS A 50 23.66 -7.05 -10.84
CA LYS A 50 24.46 -8.22 -11.24
C LYS A 50 23.68 -9.50 -10.88
N PRO A 51 23.82 -10.59 -11.66
CA PRO A 51 23.21 -11.88 -11.33
C PRO A 51 23.57 -12.30 -9.90
N ASP A 52 22.58 -12.73 -9.13
CA ASP A 52 22.71 -13.19 -7.74
C ASP A 52 23.37 -12.19 -6.77
N SER A 53 23.35 -10.90 -7.09
CA SER A 53 23.86 -9.84 -6.22
C SER A 53 22.88 -8.66 -6.12
N ASP A 54 23.01 -7.93 -5.02
CA ASP A 54 22.31 -6.67 -4.79
C ASP A 54 23.07 -5.46 -5.38
N ASP A 55 24.29 -5.68 -5.87
CA ASP A 55 25.14 -4.66 -6.48
C ASP A 55 24.75 -4.42 -7.94
N PHE A 56 24.90 -3.18 -8.39
CA PHE A 56 24.57 -2.74 -9.74
C PHE A 56 25.70 -3.05 -10.72
N VAL A 57 25.33 -3.25 -11.99
CA VAL A 57 26.27 -3.33 -13.11
C VAL A 57 27.04 -2.01 -13.20
N GLU A 58 28.32 -2.09 -13.52
CA GLU A 58 29.20 -0.92 -13.59
C GLU A 58 28.66 0.13 -14.58
N GLY A 59 28.67 1.40 -14.17
CA GLY A 59 28.13 2.50 -14.96
C GLY A 59 26.61 2.68 -14.87
N THR A 60 25.90 1.91 -14.05
CA THR A 60 24.46 2.13 -13.81
C THR A 60 24.24 3.53 -13.23
N ASN A 61 23.61 4.40 -14.03
CA ASN A 61 23.33 5.77 -13.64
C ASN A 61 21.85 5.93 -13.24
N LEU A 62 21.60 6.67 -12.16
CA LEU A 62 20.24 7.00 -11.71
C LEU A 62 19.38 7.66 -12.80
N ASP A 63 19.94 8.48 -13.68
CA ASP A 63 19.18 9.12 -14.77
C ASP A 63 18.68 8.11 -15.80
N GLN A 64 19.47 7.08 -16.14
CA GLN A 64 19.02 5.99 -17.02
C GLN A 64 17.89 5.16 -16.37
N VAL A 65 17.93 4.98 -15.06
CA VAL A 65 16.87 4.32 -14.30
C VAL A 65 15.62 5.21 -14.27
N TRP A 66 15.82 6.51 -14.08
CA TRP A 66 14.75 7.50 -13.97
C TRP A 66 14.01 7.74 -15.28
N GLU A 67 14.73 7.71 -16.41
CA GLU A 67 14.10 7.72 -17.73
C GLU A 67 13.11 6.56 -17.86
N ARG A 68 13.46 5.34 -17.45
CA ARG A 68 12.55 4.18 -17.53
C ARG A 68 11.32 4.30 -16.63
N TYR A 69 11.41 5.09 -15.56
CA TYR A 69 10.29 5.41 -14.68
C TYR A 69 9.34 6.45 -15.32
N CYS A 70 9.87 7.39 -16.09
CA CYS A 70 9.11 8.51 -16.61
C CYS A 70 8.16 8.11 -17.76
N VAL A 71 6.88 8.42 -17.59
CA VAL A 71 5.85 8.43 -18.65
C VAL A 71 6.31 9.20 -19.89
N VAL A 72 7.09 10.26 -19.69
CA VAL A 72 7.68 11.06 -20.76
C VAL A 72 8.64 10.22 -21.61
N ALA A 73 9.54 9.44 -21.00
CA ALA A 73 10.48 8.62 -21.77
C ALA A 73 9.78 7.45 -22.47
N PHE A 74 8.73 6.87 -21.85
CA PHE A 74 7.88 5.90 -22.54
C PHE A 74 7.25 6.51 -23.79
N LYS A 75 6.65 7.70 -23.68
CA LYS A 75 6.07 8.40 -24.84
C LYS A 75 7.12 8.74 -25.90
N THR A 76 8.32 9.19 -25.51
CA THR A 76 9.38 9.49 -26.48
C THR A 76 9.87 8.25 -27.21
N LYS A 77 9.93 7.10 -26.54
CA LYS A 77 10.50 5.86 -27.11
C LYS A 77 9.48 5.00 -27.85
N TYR A 78 8.23 4.98 -27.38
CA TYR A 78 7.19 4.07 -27.85
C TYR A 78 5.92 4.81 -28.32
N GLY A 79 5.83 6.13 -28.20
CA GLY A 79 4.63 6.89 -28.53
C GLY A 79 4.20 6.82 -29.99
N ASP A 80 5.12 6.49 -30.90
CA ASP A 80 4.82 6.29 -32.32
C ASP A 80 4.23 4.89 -32.61
N SER A 81 4.46 3.91 -31.73
CA SER A 81 4.00 2.51 -31.89
C SER A 81 2.89 2.11 -30.92
N GLU A 82 2.80 2.75 -29.76
CA GLU A 82 1.92 2.41 -28.66
C GLU A 82 1.17 3.67 -28.17
N GLU A 83 -0.12 3.75 -28.49
CA GLU A 83 -0.95 4.91 -28.12
C GLU A 83 -1.28 4.94 -26.62
N SER A 84 -1.34 3.76 -25.99
CA SER A 84 -1.74 3.60 -24.58
C SER A 84 -0.54 3.34 -23.67
N LEU A 85 -0.57 3.92 -22.47
CA LEU A 85 0.41 3.60 -21.43
C LEU A 85 0.20 2.16 -20.93
N PRO A 86 1.29 1.41 -20.65
CA PRO A 86 1.20 0.14 -19.97
C PRO A 86 0.49 0.29 -18.62
N LEU A 87 -0.26 -0.74 -18.22
CA LEU A 87 -1.10 -0.69 -17.03
C LEU A 87 -0.32 -0.31 -15.76
N TRP A 88 0.90 -0.82 -15.58
CA TRP A 88 1.74 -0.49 -14.43
C TRP A 88 2.06 1.01 -14.36
N MET A 89 2.27 1.66 -15.50
CA MET A 89 2.59 3.09 -15.59
C MET A 89 1.32 3.95 -15.49
N ALA A 90 0.19 3.46 -16.02
CA ALA A 90 -1.11 4.11 -15.89
C ALA A 90 -1.59 4.14 -14.44
N ILE A 91 -1.46 3.02 -13.70
CA ILE A 91 -1.82 2.93 -12.28
C ILE A 91 -1.02 3.94 -11.45
N GLU A 92 0.23 4.20 -11.81
CA GLU A 92 1.08 5.18 -11.13
C GLU A 92 0.60 6.63 -11.28
N LEU A 93 -0.07 6.96 -12.38
CA LEU A 93 -0.68 8.27 -12.63
C LEU A 93 -2.10 8.38 -12.07
N MET A 94 -2.75 7.26 -11.80
CA MET A 94 -4.11 7.24 -11.27
C MET A 94 -4.14 7.74 -9.83
N THR A 95 -5.11 8.61 -9.53
CA THR A 95 -5.48 8.83 -8.12
C THR A 95 -6.05 7.54 -7.53
N PHE A 96 -6.05 7.41 -6.20
CA PHE A 96 -6.68 6.25 -5.55
C PHE A 96 -8.17 6.10 -5.94
N GLY A 97 -8.89 7.21 -6.11
CA GLY A 97 -10.27 7.21 -6.61
C GLY A 97 -10.38 6.70 -8.05
N SER A 98 -9.46 7.10 -8.94
CA SER A 98 -9.39 6.61 -10.32
C SER A 98 -9.08 5.12 -10.38
N MET A 99 -8.14 4.63 -9.57
CA MET A 99 -7.83 3.20 -9.45
C MET A 99 -9.04 2.40 -8.95
N LEU A 100 -9.78 2.93 -7.96
CA LEU A 100 -11.00 2.31 -7.48
C LEU A 100 -12.07 2.25 -8.58
N LYS A 101 -12.26 3.33 -9.33
CA LYS A 101 -13.19 3.36 -10.47
C LYS A 101 -12.80 2.39 -11.57
N PHE A 102 -11.51 2.29 -11.86
CA PHE A 102 -10.96 1.30 -12.78
C PHE A 102 -11.33 -0.11 -12.32
N TYR A 103 -11.06 -0.45 -11.05
CA TYR A 103 -11.44 -1.74 -10.46
C TYR A 103 -12.95 -2.02 -10.54
N GLU A 104 -13.81 -1.03 -10.24
CA GLU A 104 -15.27 -1.17 -10.33
C GLU A 104 -15.75 -1.49 -11.76
N GLY A 105 -15.04 -0.98 -12.77
CA GLY A 105 -15.32 -1.23 -14.18
C GLY A 105 -14.74 -2.53 -14.74
N MET A 106 -13.88 -3.24 -14.00
CA MET A 106 -13.27 -4.49 -14.48
C MET A 106 -14.30 -5.64 -14.59
N HIS A 107 -13.98 -6.66 -15.38
CA HIS A 107 -14.79 -7.88 -15.43
C HIS A 107 -14.89 -8.55 -14.05
N LYS A 108 -16.07 -9.11 -13.73
CA LYS A 108 -16.36 -9.68 -12.40
C LYS A 108 -15.37 -10.78 -11.99
N ASN A 109 -14.87 -11.56 -12.94
CA ASN A 109 -13.89 -12.62 -12.65
C ASN A 109 -12.57 -12.02 -12.12
N LEU A 110 -12.04 -10.99 -12.79
CA LEU A 110 -10.83 -10.30 -12.34
C LEU A 110 -11.03 -9.60 -10.99
N GLN A 111 -12.20 -8.97 -10.78
CA GLN A 111 -12.52 -8.39 -9.48
C GLN A 111 -12.48 -9.43 -8.34
N ASN A 112 -12.99 -10.64 -8.60
CA ASN A 112 -12.96 -11.74 -7.64
C ASN A 112 -11.53 -12.25 -7.39
N GLU A 113 -10.73 -12.45 -8.44
CA GLU A 113 -9.33 -12.87 -8.33
C GLU A 113 -8.51 -11.87 -7.50
N ILE A 114 -8.62 -10.58 -7.81
CA ILE A 114 -7.96 -9.50 -7.07
C ILE A 114 -8.40 -9.50 -5.62
N SER A 115 -9.71 -9.54 -5.35
CA SER A 115 -10.23 -9.54 -3.98
C SER A 115 -9.72 -10.73 -3.16
N MET A 116 -9.63 -11.90 -3.78
CA MET A 116 -9.12 -13.12 -3.14
C MET A 116 -7.63 -13.03 -2.83
N ALA A 117 -6.83 -12.31 -3.62
CA ALA A 117 -5.42 -12.05 -3.29
C ALA A 117 -5.26 -11.34 -1.93
N PHE A 118 -6.25 -10.54 -1.53
CA PHE A 118 -6.33 -9.90 -0.20
C PHE A 118 -7.06 -10.76 0.85
N SER A 119 -7.33 -12.03 0.55
CA SER A 119 -8.13 -12.92 1.40
C SER A 119 -9.52 -12.36 1.72
N GLN A 120 -10.11 -11.57 0.79
CA GLN A 120 -11.43 -10.97 0.94
C GLN A 120 -12.38 -11.43 -0.16
N GLN A 121 -13.68 -11.43 0.16
CA GLN A 121 -14.71 -11.50 -0.88
C GLN A 121 -14.89 -10.12 -1.53
N LYS A 122 -15.25 -10.12 -2.82
CA LYS A 122 -15.45 -8.91 -3.62
C LYS A 122 -16.29 -7.83 -2.93
N GLY A 123 -17.43 -8.19 -2.34
CA GLY A 123 -18.32 -7.25 -1.66
C GLY A 123 -17.66 -6.57 -0.45
N ALA A 124 -16.96 -7.35 0.39
CA ALA A 124 -16.22 -6.81 1.51
C ALA A 124 -15.06 -5.92 0.99
N PHE A 125 -14.25 -6.44 0.07
CA PHE A 125 -13.13 -5.72 -0.52
C PHE A 125 -13.54 -4.35 -1.08
N ILE A 126 -14.57 -4.29 -1.92
CA ILE A 126 -15.01 -3.02 -2.52
C ILE A 126 -15.53 -2.02 -1.48
N SER A 127 -16.22 -2.48 -0.43
CA SER A 127 -16.74 -1.62 0.65
C SER A 127 -15.61 -0.99 1.46
N TRP A 128 -14.55 -1.75 1.74
CA TRP A 128 -13.35 -1.25 2.41
C TRP A 128 -12.58 -0.27 1.53
N MET A 129 -12.37 -0.58 0.25
CA MET A 129 -11.67 0.33 -0.66
C MET A 129 -12.40 1.67 -0.81
N LYS A 130 -13.74 1.66 -0.89
CA LYS A 130 -14.55 2.89 -0.87
C LYS A 130 -14.41 3.67 0.43
N SER A 131 -14.48 2.98 1.57
CA SER A 131 -14.33 3.61 2.89
C SER A 131 -12.95 4.25 3.06
N LEU A 132 -11.89 3.55 2.63
CA LEU A 132 -10.52 4.07 2.64
C LEU A 132 -10.35 5.29 1.73
N ASN A 133 -10.96 5.28 0.54
CA ASN A 133 -10.93 6.44 -0.36
C ASN A 133 -11.56 7.68 0.31
N VAL A 134 -12.69 7.51 1.00
CA VAL A 134 -13.34 8.60 1.75
C VAL A 134 -12.43 9.13 2.86
N VAL A 135 -11.88 8.24 3.70
CA VAL A 135 -10.97 8.63 4.79
C VAL A 135 -9.73 9.34 4.25
N ARG A 136 -9.09 8.79 3.22
CA ARG A 136 -7.91 9.38 2.58
C ARG A 136 -8.20 10.78 2.05
N ASN A 137 -9.36 11.00 1.44
CA ASN A 137 -9.73 12.31 0.91
C ASN A 137 -9.98 13.32 2.04
N ILE A 138 -10.68 12.93 3.12
CA ILE A 138 -10.86 13.78 4.32
C ILE A 138 -9.50 14.21 4.86
N CYS A 139 -8.57 13.26 5.04
CA CYS A 139 -7.21 13.56 5.50
C CYS A 139 -6.46 14.49 4.56
N ALA A 140 -6.56 14.29 3.24
CA ALA A 140 -5.91 15.13 2.24
C ALA A 140 -6.46 16.57 2.22
N HIS A 141 -7.70 16.77 2.66
CA HIS A 141 -8.30 18.10 2.84
C HIS A 141 -8.12 18.65 4.26
N HIS A 142 -7.30 18.00 5.10
CA HIS A 142 -7.08 18.36 6.51
C HIS A 142 -8.39 18.47 7.32
N GLU A 143 -9.41 17.72 6.92
CA GLU A 143 -10.71 17.71 7.59
C GLU A 143 -10.71 16.75 8.80
N ARG A 144 -11.68 16.95 9.70
CA ARG A 144 -11.85 16.08 10.87
C ARG A 144 -12.37 14.70 10.47
N VAL A 145 -11.64 13.66 10.88
CA VAL A 145 -12.06 12.25 10.80
C VAL A 145 -12.77 11.79 12.08
N TRP A 146 -12.34 12.29 13.25
CA TRP A 146 -12.90 11.92 14.54
C TRP A 146 -14.39 12.25 14.65
N ASN A 147 -15.17 11.29 15.15
CA ASN A 147 -16.62 11.41 15.34
C ASN A 147 -17.37 11.82 14.05
N ARG A 148 -16.96 11.25 12.90
CA ARG A 148 -17.60 11.45 11.61
C ARG A 148 -18.20 10.14 11.10
N VAL A 149 -19.41 10.22 10.58
CA VAL A 149 -20.06 9.09 9.90
C VAL A 149 -19.56 9.05 8.45
N LEU A 150 -18.83 7.99 8.10
CA LEU A 150 -18.40 7.74 6.74
C LEU A 150 -19.63 7.24 5.96
N GLY A 151 -20.13 8.02 4.99
CA GLY A 151 -21.32 7.66 4.20
C GLY A 151 -21.22 6.36 3.40
N VAL A 152 -20.07 5.69 3.44
CA VAL A 152 -19.88 4.30 3.02
C VAL A 152 -19.43 3.49 4.23
N THR A 153 -20.21 2.47 4.57
CA THR A 153 -19.89 1.56 5.67
C THR A 153 -19.10 0.36 5.15
N PRO A 154 -17.90 0.08 5.69
CA PRO A 154 -17.18 -1.14 5.34
C PRO A 154 -17.94 -2.35 5.86
N VAL A 155 -18.16 -3.33 4.99
CA VAL A 155 -18.86 -4.56 5.32
C VAL A 155 -17.86 -5.54 5.93
N LEU A 156 -18.21 -6.09 7.09
CA LEU A 156 -17.48 -7.19 7.68
C LEU A 156 -17.77 -8.47 6.90
N TYR A 157 -16.73 -9.21 6.55
CA TYR A 157 -16.87 -10.50 5.91
C TYR A 157 -17.73 -11.44 6.79
N PRO A 158 -18.78 -12.12 6.27
CA PRO A 158 -19.68 -12.93 7.11
C PRO A 158 -19.00 -14.09 7.83
N LYS A 159 -17.91 -14.66 7.28
CA LYS A 159 -17.10 -15.69 7.97
C LYS A 159 -15.93 -15.10 8.76
N ASN A 160 -15.97 -13.80 9.08
CA ASN A 160 -14.93 -13.15 9.87
C ASN A 160 -14.88 -13.75 11.28
N LYS A 161 -13.75 -14.37 11.63
CA LYS A 161 -13.51 -14.99 12.94
C LYS A 161 -12.84 -14.02 13.92
N SER A 162 -12.62 -12.75 13.58
CA SER A 162 -11.88 -11.78 14.40
C SER A 162 -12.54 -11.56 15.76
N LYS A 163 -13.88 -11.44 15.84
CA LYS A 163 -14.59 -11.37 17.14
C LYS A 163 -14.28 -12.59 18.01
N LYS A 164 -14.46 -13.79 17.46
CA LYS A 164 -14.16 -15.07 18.16
C LYS A 164 -12.69 -15.20 18.54
N ARG A 165 -11.76 -14.78 17.67
CA ARG A 165 -10.32 -14.79 17.93
C ARG A 165 -9.92 -13.81 19.03
N LEU A 166 -10.45 -12.60 19.01
CA LEU A 166 -10.22 -11.60 20.05
C LEU A 166 -10.74 -12.08 21.40
N LEU A 167 -11.97 -12.61 21.46
CA LEU A 167 -12.52 -13.18 22.69
C LEU A 167 -11.64 -14.31 23.24
N LYS A 168 -11.26 -15.27 22.38
CA LYS A 168 -10.33 -16.36 22.77
C LYS A 168 -8.97 -15.84 23.26
N LEU A 169 -8.47 -14.76 22.64
CA LEU A 169 -7.21 -14.14 23.05
C LEU A 169 -7.33 -13.52 24.43
N LEU A 170 -8.38 -12.73 24.68
CA LEU A 170 -8.64 -12.12 25.99
C LEU A 170 -8.87 -13.18 27.09
N GLU A 171 -9.51 -14.29 26.76
CA GLU A 171 -9.65 -15.45 27.67
C GLU A 171 -8.30 -16.09 28.00
N SER A 172 -7.39 -16.21 27.02
CA SER A 172 -6.05 -16.76 27.23
C SER A 172 -5.10 -15.85 28.01
N TYR A 173 -5.40 -14.54 28.07
CA TYR A 173 -4.59 -13.54 28.77
C TYR A 173 -5.47 -12.71 29.73
N PRO A 174 -5.90 -13.29 30.87
CA PRO A 174 -6.89 -12.66 31.77
C PRO A 174 -6.38 -11.41 32.48
N ASN A 175 -5.07 -11.21 32.57
CA ASN A 175 -4.44 -10.07 33.24
C ASN A 175 -4.21 -8.87 32.32
N VAL A 176 -4.72 -8.89 31.08
CA VAL A 176 -4.60 -7.77 30.15
C VAL A 176 -5.39 -6.56 30.69
N PRO A 177 -4.80 -5.36 30.78
CA PRO A 177 -5.47 -4.18 31.31
C PRO A 177 -6.48 -3.63 30.29
N LEU A 178 -7.68 -4.22 30.26
CA LEU A 178 -8.73 -3.91 29.28
C LEU A 178 -9.14 -2.43 29.29
N CYS A 179 -9.22 -1.79 30.46
CA CYS A 179 -9.54 -0.36 30.57
C CYS A 179 -8.47 0.51 29.90
N GLU A 180 -7.19 0.18 30.07
CA GLU A 180 -6.08 0.91 29.41
C GLU A 180 -6.08 0.71 27.90
N MET A 181 -6.60 -0.42 27.43
CA MET A 181 -6.84 -0.68 26.01
C MET A 181 -8.10 0.03 25.45
N GLY A 182 -8.80 0.80 26.28
CA GLY A 182 -9.99 1.56 25.89
C GLY A 182 -11.30 0.76 25.89
N PHE A 183 -11.34 -0.43 26.52
CA PHE A 183 -12.58 -1.14 26.75
C PHE A 183 -13.33 -0.53 27.94
N PRO A 184 -14.63 -0.19 27.82
CA PRO A 184 -15.45 0.20 28.96
C PRO A 184 -15.66 -0.98 29.92
N GLU A 185 -16.02 -0.73 31.18
CA GLU A 185 -16.22 -1.78 32.19
C GLU A 185 -17.24 -2.85 31.75
N ASP A 186 -18.27 -2.45 31.02
CA ASP A 186 -19.34 -3.30 30.50
C ASP A 186 -19.18 -3.64 29.02
N TRP A 187 -17.95 -3.60 28.48
CA TRP A 187 -17.68 -3.78 27.04
C TRP A 187 -18.34 -5.00 26.39
N LYS A 188 -18.51 -6.10 27.14
CA LYS A 188 -19.21 -7.31 26.65
C LYS A 188 -20.68 -7.08 26.29
N LYS A 189 -21.33 -6.08 26.90
CA LYS A 189 -22.72 -5.68 26.66
C LYS A 189 -22.87 -4.68 25.52
N THR A 190 -21.78 -4.12 25.00
CA THR A 190 -21.84 -3.17 23.90
C THR A 190 -22.40 -3.84 22.64
N PRO A 191 -23.08 -3.10 21.72
CA PRO A 191 -23.71 -3.69 20.53
C PRO A 191 -22.77 -4.52 19.65
N PHE A 192 -21.47 -4.23 19.67
CA PHE A 192 -20.47 -5.01 18.92
C PHE A 192 -20.20 -6.38 19.54
N PHE A 193 -20.16 -6.47 20.88
CA PHE A 193 -19.81 -7.68 21.61
C PHE A 193 -21.02 -8.48 22.09
N ALA A 194 -22.16 -7.83 22.33
CA ALA A 194 -23.44 -8.48 22.57
C ALA A 194 -23.67 -9.49 21.43
N GLU A 195 -23.92 -10.75 21.79
CA GLU A 195 -24.41 -11.72 20.81
C GLU A 195 -25.78 -11.22 20.34
N VAL A 196 -25.97 -11.17 19.03
CA VAL A 196 -27.32 -11.11 18.48
C VAL A 196 -27.94 -12.43 18.89
N ALA A 197 -28.84 -12.39 19.88
CA ALA A 197 -29.66 -13.52 20.29
C ALA A 197 -30.40 -14.11 19.10
#